data_AF-A0A9D2D414-F1
#
_entry.id   AF-A0A9D2D414-F1
#
_cell.length_a   1.000
_cell.length_b   1.000
_cell.length_c   1.000
_cell.angle_alpha   90.00
_cell.angle_beta   90.00
_cell.angle_gamma   90.00
#
_symmetry.space_group_name_H-M   'P 1'
#
loop_
_entity.id
_entity.type
_entity.pdbx_description
1 polymer ?
#
loop_
_entity_poly.entity_id
_entity_poly.type
_entity_poly.pdbx_seq_one_letter_code
_entity_poly.pdbx_strand_id
1 'polypeptide(L)'
;MPVFKNEDNGTWYVMVRYVNWKGERKQKCKRGFATKKEAQEWERMFQLQNSSDLDMSFEAFTELYINDVKNRLKENTWLTKEHIIRTKILPYFGKLKISEIST
;
A
#
# COMPACT_ATOMS: atom_id res chain seq x y z
N MET A 1 -11.73 16.55 8.27
CA MET A 1 -12.37 15.85 7.14
C MET A 1 -12.09 16.63 5.85
N PRO A 2 -11.15 16.16 5.00
CA PRO A 2 -10.83 16.76 3.72
C PRO A 2 -11.78 16.24 2.61
N VAL A 3 -13.08 16.22 2.91
CA VAL A 3 -14.15 15.77 2.01
C VAL A 3 -14.89 17.01 1.55
N PHE A 4 -14.87 17.21 0.24
CA PHE A 4 -15.36 18.43 -0.40
C PHE A 4 -16.45 18.07 -1.41
N LYS A 5 -17.40 18.97 -1.59
CA LYS A 5 -18.45 18.85 -2.61
C LYS A 5 -18.01 19.64 -3.84
N ASN A 6 -18.22 19.06 -5.00
CA ASN A 6 -18.06 19.73 -6.28
C ASN A 6 -19.39 20.40 -6.63
N GLU A 7 -19.39 21.72 -6.76
CA GLU A 7 -20.62 22.51 -6.92
C GLU A 7 -21.24 22.33 -8.30
N ASP A 8 -20.42 22.12 -9.34
CA ASP A 8 -20.87 21.98 -10.73
C ASP A 8 -21.64 20.68 -10.98
N ASN A 9 -21.21 19.57 -10.38
CA ASN A 9 -21.70 18.22 -10.72
C ASN A 9 -22.40 17.52 -9.55
N GLY A 10 -22.48 18.17 -8.38
CA GLY A 10 -23.04 17.60 -7.15
C GLY A 10 -22.26 16.42 -6.54
N THR A 11 -21.13 16.04 -7.14
CA THR A 11 -20.29 14.90 -6.72
C THR A 11 -19.34 15.28 -5.58
N TRP A 12 -18.94 14.30 -4.79
CA TRP A 12 -18.01 14.47 -3.67
C TRP A 12 -16.60 14.03 -4.05
N TYR A 13 -15.60 14.66 -3.44
CA TYR A 13 -14.20 14.30 -3.57
C TYR A 13 -13.46 14.35 -2.24
N VAL A 14 -12.38 13.56 -2.15
CA VAL A 14 -11.56 13.42 -0.96
C VAL A 14 -10.11 13.77 -1.32
N MET A 15 -9.47 14.56 -0.46
CA MET A 15 -8.03 14.82 -0.54
C MET A 15 -7.32 14.27 0.70
N VAL A 16 -6.66 13.13 0.57
CA VAL A 16 -5.92 12.53 1.69
C VAL A 16 -4.44 12.84 1.55
N ARG A 17 -3.84 13.37 2.62
CA ARG A 17 -2.38 13.45 2.77
C ARG A 17 -1.91 12.18 3.47
N TYR A 18 -0.90 11.53 2.93
CA TYR A 18 -0.30 10.35 3.54
C TYR A 18 1.21 10.38 3.36
N VAL A 19 1.92 9.74 4.29
CA VAL A 19 3.35 9.49 4.15
C VAL A 19 3.47 8.13 3.49
N ASN A 20 4.19 8.08 2.37
CA ASN A 20 4.44 6.80 1.73
C ASN A 20 5.48 5.99 2.53
N TRP A 21 5.66 4.73 2.16
CA TRP A 21 6.67 3.83 2.73
C TRP A 21 8.13 4.32 2.59
N LYS A 22 8.39 5.34 1.76
CA LYS A 22 9.70 6.01 1.64
C LYS A 22 9.85 7.25 2.53
N GLY A 23 8.84 7.58 3.35
CA GLY A 23 8.85 8.79 4.19
C GLY A 23 8.46 10.08 3.47
N GLU A 24 8.12 10.04 2.18
CA GLU A 24 7.70 11.22 1.43
C GLU A 24 6.22 11.56 1.70
N ARG A 25 5.93 12.83 1.95
CA ARG A 25 4.56 13.34 2.09
C ARG A 25 3.92 13.45 0.70
N LYS A 26 2.90 12.64 0.41
CA LYS A 26 2.12 12.68 -0.82
C LYS A 26 0.66 13.01 -0.57
N GLN A 27 0.02 13.58 -1.58
CA GLN A 27 -1.41 13.87 -1.58
C GLN A 27 -2.10 13.00 -2.63
N LYS A 28 -3.17 12.30 -2.22
CA LYS A 28 -4.05 11.53 -3.11
C LYS A 28 -5.40 12.20 -3.19
N CYS A 29 -5.82 12.51 -4.41
CA CYS A 29 -7.14 13.07 -4.69
C CYS A 29 -8.00 12.00 -5.37
N LYS A 30 -9.12 11.63 -4.75
CA LYS A 30 -10.12 10.75 -5.36
C LYS A 30 -11.43 11.52 -5.51
N ARG A 31 -11.95 11.54 -6.74
CA ARG A 31 -13.16 12.29 -7.15
C ARG A 31 -14.24 11.32 -7.63
N GLY A 32 -15.49 11.78 -7.65
CA GLY A 32 -16.62 11.07 -8.25
C GLY A 32 -17.47 10.26 -7.28
N PHE A 33 -17.42 10.55 -5.98
CA PHE A 33 -18.32 9.90 -5.01
C PHE A 33 -19.73 10.49 -5.12
N ALA A 34 -20.76 9.65 -5.05
CA ALA A 34 -22.15 10.09 -5.09
C ALA A 34 -22.56 10.70 -3.75
N THR A 35 -22.06 10.14 -2.64
CA THR A 35 -22.41 10.59 -1.29
C THR A 35 -21.17 11.01 -0.47
N LYS A 36 -21.40 11.89 0.50
CA LYS A 36 -20.36 12.28 1.49
C LYS A 36 -19.91 11.08 2.33
N LYS A 37 -20.80 10.13 2.61
CA LYS A 37 -20.51 8.96 3.42
C LYS A 37 -19.53 8.02 2.72
N GLU A 38 -19.75 7.72 1.44
CA GLU A 38 -18.81 6.91 0.64
C GLU A 38 -17.42 7.54 0.58
N ALA A 39 -17.36 8.86 0.43
CA ALA A 39 -16.12 9.61 0.44
C ALA A 39 -15.37 9.47 1.79
N GLN A 40 -16.09 9.52 2.92
CA GLN A 40 -15.51 9.31 4.26
C GLN A 40 -15.08 7.86 4.50
N GLU A 41 -15.89 6.89 4.06
CA GLU A 41 -15.57 5.46 4.17
C GLU A 41 -14.28 5.13 3.41
N TRP A 42 -14.13 5.71 2.21
CA TRP A 42 -12.93 5.59 1.40
C TRP A 42 -11.69 6.22 2.06
N GLU A 43 -11.82 7.41 2.66
CA GLU A 43 -10.72 8.02 3.44
C GLU A 43 -10.27 7.07 4.55
N ARG A 44 -11.22 6.54 5.33
CA ARG A 44 -10.95 5.66 6.46
C ARG A 44 -10.26 4.37 6.02
N MET A 45 -10.77 3.74 4.95
CA MET A 45 -10.15 2.54 4.38
C MET A 45 -8.76 2.83 3.83
N PHE A 46 -8.54 3.97 3.18
CA PHE A 46 -7.24 4.35 2.63
C PHE A 46 -6.20 4.64 3.73
N GLN A 47 -6.61 5.22 4.86
CA GLN A 47 -5.75 5.38 6.03
C GLN A 47 -5.40 4.04 6.67
N LEU A 48 -6.39 3.17 6.90
CA LEU A 48 -6.18 1.83 7.44
C LEU A 48 -5.24 0.99 6.57
N GLN A 49 -5.42 1.04 5.24
CA GLN A 49 -4.57 0.31 4.31
C GLN A 49 -3.13 0.83 4.36
N ASN A 50 -2.91 2.16 4.28
CA ASN A 50 -1.56 2.71 4.40
C ASN A 50 -0.93 2.43 5.77
N SER A 51 -1.69 2.48 6.87
CA SER A 51 -1.14 2.19 8.20
C SER A 51 -0.76 0.72 8.33
N SER A 52 -1.61 -0.19 7.84
CA SER A 52 -1.33 -1.64 7.87
C SER A 52 -0.18 -2.03 6.93
N ASP A 53 -0.02 -1.36 5.79
CA ASP A 53 1.11 -1.59 4.87
C ASP A 53 2.46 -1.18 5.49
N LEU A 54 2.48 -0.19 6.39
CA LEU A 54 3.71 0.31 7.03
C LEU A 54 4.12 -0.50 8.27
N ASP A 55 3.15 -1.05 9.00
CA ASP A 55 3.39 -1.85 10.20
C ASP A 55 3.55 -3.35 9.94
N MET A 56 3.37 -3.80 8.70
CA MET A 56 3.52 -5.21 8.37
C MET A 56 4.98 -5.67 8.46
N SER A 57 5.16 -6.91 8.94
CA SER A 57 6.47 -7.56 8.90
C SER A 57 6.89 -7.84 7.46
N PHE A 58 8.19 -7.82 7.22
CA PHE A 58 8.73 -8.13 5.89
C PHE A 58 8.33 -9.54 5.42
N GLU A 59 8.25 -10.51 6.35
CA GLU A 59 7.78 -11.87 6.05
C GLU A 59 6.36 -11.90 5.47
N ALA A 60 5.40 -11.25 6.13
CA ALA A 60 4.01 -11.18 5.63
C ALA A 60 3.92 -10.49 4.26
N PHE A 61 4.78 -9.48 4.02
CA PHE A 61 4.87 -8.84 2.72
C PHE A 61 5.48 -9.74 1.64
N THR A 62 6.49 -10.55 1.99
CA THR A 62 7.07 -11.48 1.00
C THR A 62 6.02 -12.48 0.50
N GLU A 63 5.10 -12.94 1.35
CA GLU A 63 4.01 -13.82 0.93
C GLU A 63 3.05 -13.14 -0.06
N LEU A 64 2.64 -11.89 0.22
CA LEU A 64 1.81 -11.12 -0.69
C LEU A 64 2.52 -10.86 -2.02
N TYR A 65 3.81 -10.52 -1.97
CA TYR A 65 4.65 -10.32 -3.15
C TYR A 65 4.75 -11.61 -3.99
N ILE A 66 4.96 -12.76 -3.35
CA ILE A 66 5.00 -14.07 -4.02
C ILE A 66 3.68 -14.31 -4.78
N ASN A 67 2.53 -14.09 -4.14
CA ASN A 67 1.23 -14.35 -4.75
C ASN A 67 0.92 -13.46 -5.97
N ASP A 68 1.32 -12.19 -5.96
CA ASP A 68 1.08 -11.29 -7.10
C ASP A 68 2.10 -11.49 -8.24
N VAL A 69 3.37 -11.75 -7.90
CA VAL A 69 4.45 -11.79 -8.90
C VAL A 69 4.60 -13.17 -9.54
N LYS A 70 4.36 -14.25 -8.80
CA LYS A 70 4.53 -15.62 -9.30
C LYS A 70 3.69 -15.92 -10.54
N ASN A 71 2.48 -15.36 -10.60
CA ASN A 71 1.57 -15.55 -11.76
C ASN A 71 2.03 -14.83 -13.03
N ARG A 72 2.91 -13.81 -12.91
CA ARG A 72 3.38 -13.00 -14.05
C ARG A 72 4.74 -13.44 -14.58
N LEU A 73 5.51 -14.15 -13.76
CA LEU A 73 6.88 -14.54 -14.09
C LEU A 73 6.97 -15.97 -14.64
N LYS A 74 7.93 -16.17 -15.52
CA LYS A 74 8.34 -17.51 -15.97
C LYS A 74 8.97 -18.27 -14.80
N GLU A 75 8.70 -19.56 -14.70
CA GLU A 75 9.07 -20.41 -13.55
C GLU A 75 10.58 -20.39 -13.25
N ASN A 76 11.44 -20.49 -14.25
CA ASN A 76 12.90 -20.44 -14.05
C ASN A 76 13.37 -19.13 -13.37
N THR A 77 12.76 -18.01 -13.75
CA THR A 77 13.06 -16.70 -13.15
C THR A 77 12.53 -16.63 -11.72
N TRP A 78 11.36 -17.22 -11.49
CA TRP A 78 10.76 -17.30 -10.16
C TRP A 78 11.63 -18.11 -9.20
N LEU A 79 12.09 -19.29 -9.59
CA LEU A 79 12.94 -20.16 -8.74
C LEU A 79 14.20 -19.45 -8.26
N THR A 80 14.83 -18.67 -9.14
CA THR A 80 16.03 -17.89 -8.78
C THR A 80 15.69 -16.80 -7.76
N LYS A 81 14.58 -16.08 -7.97
CA LYS A 81 14.11 -15.04 -7.05
C LYS A 81 13.71 -15.61 -5.69
N GLU A 82 12.98 -16.72 -5.67
CA GLU A 82 12.58 -17.42 -4.46
C GLU A 82 13.81 -17.85 -3.65
N HIS A 83 14.83 -18.41 -4.31
CA HIS A 83 16.07 -18.77 -3.65
C HIS A 83 16.78 -17.56 -3.02
N ILE A 84 16.86 -16.44 -3.73
CA ILE A 84 17.47 -15.20 -3.21
C ILE A 84 16.67 -14.67 -2.03
N ILE A 85 15.33 -14.60 -2.13
CA ILE A 85 14.47 -14.12 -1.05
C ILE A 85 14.68 -14.99 0.19
N ARG A 86 14.68 -16.33 0.05
CA ARG A 86 14.84 -17.26 1.16
C ARG A 86 16.23 -17.25 1.80
N THR A 87 17.29 -17.16 1.00
CA THR A 87 18.67 -17.32 1.50
C THR A 87 19.35 -16.01 1.86
N LYS A 88 18.96 -14.89 1.23
CA LYS A 88 19.65 -13.60 1.37
C LYS A 88 18.80 -12.51 2.00
N ILE A 89 17.48 -12.53 1.84
CA ILE A 89 16.63 -11.42 2.29
C ILE A 89 15.90 -11.76 3.60
N LEU A 90 15.18 -12.88 3.66
CA LEU A 90 14.41 -13.30 4.84
C LEU A 90 15.25 -13.46 6.13
N PRO A 91 16.48 -14.00 6.11
CA PRO A 91 17.27 -14.14 7.33
C PRO A 91 17.60 -12.81 8.03
N TYR A 92 17.65 -11.71 7.26
CA TYR A 92 18.01 -10.39 7.78
C TYR A 92 16.79 -9.53 8.03
N PHE A 93 15.82 -9.54 7.12
CA PHE A 93 14.69 -8.62 7.15
C PHE A 93 13.39 -9.22 7.64
N GLY A 94 13.26 -10.55 7.70
CA GLY A 94 11.96 -11.23 7.90
C GLY A 94 11.17 -10.74 9.12
N LYS A 95 11.85 -10.53 10.26
CA LYS A 95 11.23 -10.06 11.51
C LYS A 95 11.10 -8.54 11.62
N LEU A 96 11.77 -7.79 10.75
CA LEU A 96 11.72 -6.34 10.75
C LEU A 96 10.40 -5.87 10.14
N LYS A 97 9.90 -4.74 10.64
CA LYS A 97 8.80 -4.05 9.97
C LYS A 97 9.34 -3.40 8.71
N ILE A 98 8.51 -3.31 7.68
CA ILE A 98 8.90 -2.64 6.42
C ILE A 98 9.30 -1.20 6.64
N SER A 99 8.60 -0.50 7.54
CA SER A 99 8.90 0.87 7.92
C SER A 99 10.28 1.07 8.57
N GLU A 100 10.89 0.02 9.11
CA GLU A 100 12.20 0.05 9.77
C GLU A 100 13.36 -0.18 8.80
N ILE A 101 13.08 -0.59 7.55
CA ILE A 101 14.10 -0.83 6.53
C ILE A 101 14.45 0.51 5.87
N SER A 102 15.47 1.19 6.39
CA SER A 102 16.01 2.41 5.78
C SER A 102 17.12 2.09 4.76
N THR A 103 17.36 3.03 3.85
CA THR A 103 18.45 2.97 2.87
C THR A 103 19.76 3.43 3.48
#